data_AF-A0A5C6HLY2-F1
#
_entry.id   AF-A0A5C6HLY2-F1
#
_cell.length_a   1.000
_cell.length_b   1.000
_cell.length_c   1.000
_cell.angle_alpha   90.00
_cell.angle_beta   90.00
_cell.angle_gamma   90.00
#
_symmetry.space_group_name_H-M   'P 1'
#
loop_
_entity.id
_entity.type
_entity.pdbx_description
1 polymer ?
#
loop_
_entity_poly.entity_id
_entity_poly.type
_entity_poly.pdbx_seq_one_letter_code
_entity_poly.pdbx_strand_id
1 'polypeptide(L)'
;MNTDSKITSNKKHVGHNLRMICLYMGIKQSALATDLGLSQAEISRIERQEHIKESFLRKVAAVLGIPTEVIKNFDAEKIIDNINNSKEGIIFAKTTCTCDASQQINPLDKIVELYNRLLRSEREKIELLKNK
;
A
#
# COMPACT_ATOMS: atom_id res chain seq x y z
N MET A 1 -29.87 -28.90 -6.73
CA MET A 1 -28.60 -28.36 -6.22
C MET A 1 -27.69 -28.13 -7.41
N ASN A 2 -27.46 -26.88 -7.79
CA ASN A 2 -26.20 -26.43 -8.35
C ASN A 2 -26.19 -24.91 -8.19
N THR A 3 -25.17 -24.46 -7.47
CA THR A 3 -24.99 -23.10 -7.00
C THR A 3 -24.65 -22.20 -8.18
N ASP A 4 -25.66 -21.51 -8.69
CA ASP A 4 -25.42 -20.29 -9.47
C ASP A 4 -24.69 -19.32 -8.56
N SER A 5 -23.37 -19.26 -8.73
CA SER A 5 -22.52 -18.30 -8.07
C SER A 5 -23.13 -16.93 -8.31
N LYS A 6 -23.67 -16.35 -7.24
CA LYS A 6 -24.11 -14.97 -7.18
C LYS A 6 -22.87 -14.11 -7.44
N ILE A 7 -22.56 -13.87 -8.72
CA ILE A 7 -21.72 -12.76 -9.15
C ILE A 7 -22.57 -11.55 -8.81
N THR A 8 -22.56 -11.15 -7.54
CA THR A 8 -22.95 -9.81 -7.17
C THR A 8 -21.98 -8.95 -7.93
N SER A 9 -22.46 -8.31 -9.00
CA SER A 9 -21.81 -7.14 -9.55
C SER A 9 -21.68 -6.16 -8.39
N ASN A 10 -20.56 -6.25 -7.68
CA ASN A 10 -20.24 -5.42 -6.53
C ASN A 10 -20.07 -4.03 -7.12
N LYS A 11 -21.18 -3.29 -7.25
CA LYS A 11 -21.15 -1.91 -7.70
C LYS A 11 -20.33 -1.17 -6.66
N LYS A 12 -19.07 -0.93 -7.01
CA LYS A 12 -18.10 -0.35 -6.09
C LYS A 12 -18.57 1.06 -5.77
N HIS A 13 -18.85 1.31 -4.50
CA HIS A 13 -19.30 2.61 -4.04
C HIS A 13 -18.10 3.58 -4.00
N VAL A 14 -17.89 4.33 -5.08
CA VAL A 14 -16.67 5.15 -5.26
C VAL A 14 -16.53 6.23 -4.19
N GLY A 15 -17.64 6.80 -3.71
CA GLY A 15 -17.59 7.75 -2.59
C GLY A 15 -17.13 7.13 -1.27
N HIS A 16 -17.47 5.86 -1.01
CA HIS A 16 -17.05 5.15 0.19
C HIS A 16 -15.55 4.86 0.11
N ASN A 17 -15.08 4.45 -1.06
CA ASN A 17 -13.66 4.27 -1.32
C ASN A 17 -12.85 5.55 -1.08
N LEU A 18 -13.35 6.69 -1.58
CA LEU A 18 -12.72 7.98 -1.33
C LEU A 18 -12.62 8.29 0.17
N ARG A 19 -13.72 8.06 0.92
CA ARG A 19 -13.73 8.23 2.38
C ARG A 19 -12.70 7.34 3.08
N MET A 20 -12.58 6.09 2.66
CA MET A 20 -11.60 5.15 3.23
C MET A 20 -10.17 5.60 2.92
N ILE A 21 -9.88 5.99 1.69
CA ILE A 21 -8.55 6.52 1.31
C ILE A 21 -8.18 7.71 2.21
N CYS A 22 -9.10 8.66 2.41
CA CYS A 22 -8.84 9.81 3.29
C CYS A 22 -8.52 9.38 4.72
N LEU A 23 -9.24 8.37 5.25
CA LEU A 23 -8.97 7.81 6.57
C LEU A 23 -7.57 7.17 6.65
N TYR A 24 -7.20 6.37 5.65
CA TYR A 24 -5.88 5.74 5.59
C TYR A 24 -4.73 6.74 5.43
N MET A 25 -4.96 7.85 4.73
CA MET A 25 -3.99 8.93 4.60
C MET A 25 -3.99 9.90 5.80
N GLY A 26 -4.89 9.75 6.76
CA GLY A 26 -5.03 10.67 7.89
C GLY A 26 -5.55 12.07 7.50
N ILE A 27 -6.21 12.19 6.34
CA ILE A 27 -6.71 13.45 5.80
C ILE A 27 -8.13 13.69 6.30
N LYS A 28 -8.37 14.86 6.90
CA LYS A 28 -9.71 15.29 7.31
C LYS A 28 -10.51 15.73 6.08
N GLN A 29 -11.82 15.45 6.07
CA GLN A 29 -12.72 15.92 5.01
C GLN A 29 -12.67 17.44 4.80
N SER A 30 -12.51 18.21 5.88
CA SER A 30 -12.39 19.67 5.79
C SER A 30 -11.12 20.12 5.08
N ALA A 31 -10.02 19.38 5.21
CA ALA A 31 -8.78 19.66 4.49
C ALA A 31 -8.96 19.38 2.99
N LEU A 32 -9.48 18.20 2.64
CA LEU A 32 -9.77 17.86 1.25
C LEU A 32 -10.77 18.83 0.60
N ALA A 33 -11.77 19.28 1.36
CA ALA A 33 -12.73 20.29 0.90
C ALA A 33 -12.04 21.61 0.59
N THR A 34 -11.14 22.05 1.47
CA THR A 34 -10.35 23.28 1.29
C THR A 34 -9.49 23.21 0.02
N ASP A 35 -8.78 22.09 -0.19
CA ASP A 35 -7.91 21.90 -1.36
C ASP A 35 -8.70 21.85 -2.68
N LEU A 36 -9.96 21.40 -2.64
CA LEU A 36 -10.86 21.35 -3.79
C LEU A 36 -11.70 22.62 -3.96
N GLY A 37 -11.59 23.60 -3.05
CA GLY A 37 -12.40 24.81 -3.04
C GLY A 37 -13.90 24.55 -2.82
N LEU A 38 -14.23 23.51 -2.06
CA LEU A 38 -15.59 23.09 -1.75
C LEU A 38 -15.89 23.21 -0.25
N SER A 39 -17.17 23.15 0.10
CA SER A 39 -17.57 23.02 1.51
C SER A 39 -17.42 21.57 2.02
N GLN A 40 -17.20 21.41 3.32
CA GLN A 40 -17.17 20.09 3.97
C GLN A 40 -18.48 19.31 3.74
N ALA A 41 -19.63 20.00 3.72
CA ALA A 41 -20.94 19.40 3.48
C ALA A 41 -21.04 18.82 2.06
N GLU A 42 -20.46 19.49 1.06
CA GLU A 42 -20.40 18.98 -0.31
C GLU A 42 -19.53 17.73 -0.43
N ILE A 43 -18.35 17.70 0.20
CA ILE A 43 -17.50 16.50 0.25
C ILE A 43 -18.23 15.35 0.93
N SER A 44 -18.88 15.58 2.07
CA SER A 44 -19.69 14.57 2.76
C SER A 44 -20.86 14.05 1.89
N ARG A 45 -21.46 14.91 1.08
CA ARG A 45 -22.47 14.48 0.09
C ARG A 45 -21.86 13.60 -0.99
N ILE A 46 -20.69 13.97 -1.52
CA ILE A 46 -19.99 13.23 -2.58
C ILE A 46 -19.52 11.86 -2.09
N GLU A 47 -18.99 11.75 -0.88
CA GLU A 47 -18.57 10.48 -0.30
C GLU A 47 -19.73 9.49 -0.08
N ARG A 48 -20.97 9.99 0.02
CA ARG A 48 -22.19 9.15 0.09
C ARG A 48 -22.72 8.74 -1.29
N GLN A 49 -22.09 9.18 -2.38
CA GLN A 49 -22.50 8.79 -3.73
C GLN A 49 -21.79 7.51 -4.17
N GLU A 50 -22.59 6.56 -4.67
CA GLU A 50 -22.07 5.33 -5.27
C GLU A 50 -21.25 5.62 -6.53
N HIS A 51 -21.68 6.61 -7.31
CA HIS A 51 -21.02 7.07 -8.54
C HIS A 51 -20.64 8.54 -8.44
N ILE A 52 -19.39 8.84 -8.78
CA ILE A 52 -18.84 10.19 -8.82
C ILE A 52 -18.39 10.50 -10.25
N LYS A 53 -18.60 11.73 -10.71
CA LYS A 53 -18.18 12.16 -12.05
C LYS A 53 -16.66 11.98 -12.21
N GLU A 54 -16.26 11.45 -13.36
CA GLU A 54 -14.85 11.19 -13.67
C GLU A 54 -13.97 12.44 -13.59
N SER A 55 -14.48 13.58 -14.06
CA SER A 55 -13.78 14.87 -13.98
C SER A 55 -13.50 15.30 -12.54
N PHE A 56 -14.37 14.95 -11.60
CA PHE A 56 -14.17 15.23 -10.18
C PHE A 56 -13.16 14.26 -9.58
N LEU A 57 -13.27 12.96 -9.88
CA LEU A 57 -12.30 11.96 -9.41
C LEU A 57 -10.87 12.31 -9.85
N ARG A 58 -10.67 12.79 -11.07
CA ARG A 58 -9.35 13.26 -11.54
C ARG A 58 -8.81 14.43 -10.72
N LYS A 59 -9.66 15.38 -10.32
CA LYS A 59 -9.25 16.51 -9.47
C LYS A 59 -8.84 16.02 -8.09
N VAL A 60 -9.65 15.16 -7.50
CA VAL A 60 -9.37 14.54 -6.19
C VAL A 60 -8.07 13.73 -6.24
N ALA A 61 -7.90 12.91 -7.27
CA ALA A 61 -6.69 12.13 -7.53
C ALA A 61 -5.44 13.00 -7.64
N ALA A 62 -5.53 14.14 -8.34
CA ALA A 62 -4.44 15.10 -8.45
C ALA A 62 -4.07 15.74 -7.10
N VAL A 63 -5.07 16.12 -6.28
CA VAL A 63 -4.84 16.66 -4.92
C VAL A 63 -4.20 15.62 -4.01
N LEU A 64 -4.67 14.37 -4.08
CA LEU A 64 -4.16 13.27 -3.26
C LEU A 64 -2.85 12.66 -3.80
N GLY A 65 -2.40 13.04 -5.00
CA GLY A 65 -1.18 12.50 -5.63
C GLY A 65 -1.27 11.02 -6.02
N ILE A 66 -2.47 10.49 -6.27
CA ILE A 66 -2.71 9.08 -6.61
C ILE A 66 -3.37 8.93 -7.99
N PRO A 67 -3.26 7.77 -8.67
CA PRO A 67 -4.04 7.49 -9.86
C PRO A 67 -5.55 7.44 -9.58
N THR A 68 -6.37 7.81 -10.57
CA THR A 68 -7.84 7.85 -10.41
C THR A 68 -8.42 6.44 -10.22
N GLU A 69 -7.74 5.46 -10.80
CA GLU A 69 -8.02 4.03 -10.74
C GLU A 69 -7.93 3.50 -9.31
N VAL A 70 -7.02 4.05 -8.50
CA VAL A 70 -6.87 3.68 -7.09
C VAL A 70 -8.15 4.01 -6.33
N ILE A 71 -8.76 5.18 -6.56
CA ILE A 71 -10.02 5.57 -5.91
C ILE A 71 -11.16 4.63 -6.33
N LYS A 72 -11.25 4.29 -7.61
CA LYS A 72 -12.33 3.40 -8.12
C LYS A 72 -12.19 1.96 -7.66
N ASN A 73 -10.96 1.46 -7.59
CA ASN A 73 -10.68 0.06 -7.31
C ASN A 73 -10.23 -0.21 -5.88
N PHE A 74 -10.24 0.81 -5.03
CA PHE A 74 -9.92 0.71 -3.62
C PHE A 74 -10.74 -0.40 -2.96
N ASP A 75 -10.05 -1.20 -2.17
CA ASP A 75 -10.61 -2.33 -1.44
C ASP A 75 -9.81 -2.45 -0.14
N ALA A 76 -10.47 -2.10 0.97
CA ALA A 76 -9.82 -2.05 2.28
C ALA A 76 -9.39 -3.45 2.74
N GLU A 77 -10.15 -4.50 2.42
CA GLU A 77 -9.83 -5.86 2.84
C GLU A 77 -8.59 -6.38 2.12
N LYS A 78 -8.44 -6.07 0.82
CA LYS A 78 -7.21 -6.40 0.08
C LYS A 78 -5.97 -5.70 0.65
N ILE A 79 -6.11 -4.51 1.22
CA ILE A 79 -5.02 -3.81 1.88
C ILE A 79 -4.66 -4.51 3.18
N ILE A 80 -5.65 -4.92 3.97
CA ILE A 80 -5.44 -5.67 5.23
C ILE A 80 -4.79 -7.03 4.96
N ASP A 81 -5.26 -7.75 3.93
CA ASP A 81 -4.68 -9.04 3.54
C ASP A 81 -3.24 -8.91 3.06
N ASN A 82 -2.91 -7.84 2.33
CA ASN A 82 -1.52 -7.53 1.98
C ASN A 82 -0.68 -7.14 3.20
N ILE A 83 -1.23 -6.42 4.19
CA ILE A 83 -0.49 -6.09 5.42
C ILE A 83 -0.17 -7.36 6.22
N ASN A 84 -1.10 -8.32 6.27
CA ASN A 84 -0.93 -9.57 7.01
C ASN A 84 -0.03 -10.58 6.28
N ASN A 85 -0.03 -10.59 4.95
CA ASN A 85 0.74 -11.54 4.14
C ASN A 85 2.06 -10.98 3.58
N SER A 86 2.26 -9.65 3.58
CA SER A 86 3.50 -9.04 3.09
C SER A 86 4.54 -8.99 4.21
N LYS A 87 5.63 -9.73 4.03
CA LYS A 87 6.87 -9.57 4.82
C LYS A 87 7.61 -8.26 4.52
N GLU A 88 7.10 -7.44 3.60
CA GLU A 88 7.68 -6.16 3.19
C GLU A 88 6.61 -5.05 3.30
N GLY A 89 6.83 -4.10 4.20
CA GLY A 89 5.84 -3.08 4.55
C GLY A 89 5.32 -2.25 3.35
N ILE A 90 4.00 -2.11 3.30
CA ILE A 90 3.18 -1.09 2.62
C ILE A 90 3.84 -0.40 1.40
N ILE A 91 3.69 -1.04 0.24
CA ILE A 91 3.94 -0.43 -1.08
C ILE A 91 2.61 0.16 -1.59
N PHE A 92 2.14 1.26 -1.00
CA PHE A 92 1.01 2.02 -1.57
C PHE A 92 1.34 3.49 -1.87
N ALA A 93 2.54 3.95 -1.55
CA ALA A 93 3.01 5.31 -1.86
C ALA A 93 4.19 5.39 -2.85
N LYS A 94 4.70 4.25 -3.35
CA LYS A 94 5.93 4.20 -4.17
C LYS A 94 5.73 3.67 -5.60
N THR A 95 4.63 4.03 -6.26
CA THR A 95 4.46 3.70 -7.71
C THR A 95 4.66 4.91 -8.63
N THR A 96 5.07 6.05 -8.08
CA THR A 96 5.51 7.23 -8.85
C THR A 96 6.91 7.67 -8.42
N CYS A 97 7.88 6.75 -8.46
CA CYS A 97 9.29 7.10 -8.64
C CYS A 97 10.02 5.87 -9.16
N THR A 98 10.33 5.88 -10.45
CA THR A 98 11.43 5.11 -11.01
C THR A 98 12.72 5.53 -10.30
N CYS A 99 13.08 4.81 -9.25
CA CYS A 99 14.46 4.72 -8.80
C CYS A 99 14.82 3.24 -8.65
N ASP A 100 15.64 2.86 -9.61
CA ASP A 100 16.45 1.67 -9.73
C ASP A 100 17.15 1.29 -8.41
N ALA A 101 17.48 0.01 -8.26
CA ALA A 101 18.11 -0.64 -7.10
C ALA A 101 17.23 -0.86 -5.84
N SER A 102 16.15 -1.64 -5.98
CA SER A 102 15.81 -2.53 -4.87
C SER A 102 16.94 -3.57 -4.74
N GLN A 103 17.89 -3.32 -3.85
CA GLN A 103 18.68 -4.42 -3.32
C GLN A 103 17.69 -5.35 -2.61
N GLN A 104 17.27 -6.39 -3.32
CA GLN A 104 16.47 -7.47 -2.79
C GLN A 104 17.36 -8.17 -1.75
N ILE A 105 17.29 -7.72 -0.49
CA ILE A 105 18.00 -8.35 0.61
C ILE A 105 17.27 -9.66 0.88
N ASN A 106 17.74 -10.73 0.25
CA ASN A 106 17.30 -12.07 0.59
C ASN A 106 17.84 -12.40 1.99
N PRO A 107 16.98 -12.56 3.02
CA PRO A 107 17.43 -12.85 4.38
C PRO A 107 18.21 -14.16 4.46
N LEU A 108 17.95 -15.11 3.55
CA LEU A 108 18.70 -16.37 3.48
C LEU A 108 20.18 -16.12 3.11
N ASP A 109 20.43 -15.23 2.15
CA ASP A 109 21.80 -14.90 1.72
C ASP A 109 22.58 -14.22 2.85
N LYS A 110 21.90 -13.39 3.66
CA LYS A 110 22.50 -12.77 4.85
C LYS A 110 22.82 -13.77 5.96
N ILE A 111 21.98 -14.79 6.15
CA ILE A 111 22.24 -15.87 7.09
C ILE A 111 23.45 -16.70 6.64
N VAL A 112 23.54 -17.02 5.35
CA VAL A 112 24.69 -17.75 4.78
C VAL A 112 25.99 -16.94 4.91
N GLU A 113 25.94 -15.63 4.65
CA GLU A 113 27.08 -14.71 4.83
C GLU A 113 27.60 -14.72 6.28
N LEU A 114 26.69 -14.61 7.26
CA LEU A 114 27.02 -14.65 8.69
C LEU A 114 27.60 -16.01 9.10
N TYR A 115 27.04 -17.11 8.61
CA TYR A 115 27.52 -18.46 8.90
C TYR A 115 28.95 -18.69 8.37
N ASN A 116 29.24 -18.23 7.15
CA ASN A 116 30.58 -18.30 6.58
C ASN A 116 31.60 -17.46 7.37
N ARG A 117 31.21 -16.27 7.84
CA ARG A 117 32.08 -15.45 8.73
C ARG A 117 32.36 -16.15 10.05
N LEU A 118 31.35 -16.76 10.66
CA LEU A 118 31.51 -17.51 11.91
C LEU A 118 32.46 -18.69 11.73
N LEU A 119 32.26 -19.49 10.68
CA LEU A 119 33.16 -20.61 10.32
C LEU A 119 34.61 -20.14 10.13
N ARG A 120 34.81 -18.97 9.52
CA ARG A 120 36.14 -18.39 9.35
C ARG A 120 36.77 -18.02 10.70
N SER A 121 36.02 -17.34 11.56
CA SER A 121 36.47 -16.96 12.90
C SER A 121 36.86 -18.19 13.74
N GLU A 122 36.08 -19.27 13.66
CA GLU A 122 36.39 -20.52 14.38
C GLU A 122 37.68 -21.17 13.85
N ARG A 123 37.88 -21.18 12.53
CA ARG A 123 39.11 -21.71 11.91
C ARG A 123 40.35 -20.91 12.30
N GLU A 124 40.27 -19.58 12.22
CA GLU A 124 41.36 -18.67 12.62
C GLU A 124 41.73 -18.87 14.10
N LYS A 125 40.72 -19.02 14.97
CA LYS A 125 40.94 -19.32 16.40
C LYS A 125 41.65 -20.65 16.62
N ILE A 126 41.26 -21.70 15.90
CA ILE A 126 41.92 -23.02 15.98
C ILE A 126 43.36 -22.94 15.47
N GLU A 127 43.62 -22.19 14.40
CA GLU A 127 44.95 -22.02 13.83
C GLU A 127 45.90 -21.28 14.78
N LEU A 128 45.42 -20.22 15.44
CA LEU A 128 46.14 -19.53 16.50
C LEU A 128 46.45 -20.44 17.70
N LEU A 129 45.55 -21.38 18.03
CA LEU A 129 45.75 -22.35 19.10
C LEU A 129 46.69 -23.50 18.71
N LYS A 130 46.80 -23.83 17.42
CA LYS A 130 47.73 -24.85 16.89
C LYS A 130 49.16 -24.32 16.70
N ASN A 131 49.32 -23.03 16.46
CA ASN A 131 50.63 -22.37 16.31
C ASN A 131 51.24 -21.95 17.67
N LYS A 132 50.81 -22.59 18.76
CA LYS A 132 51.28 -22.41 20.13
C LYS A 132 51.74 -23.76 20.68
#